data_AF-A0A951LXI3-F1
#
_entry.id   AF-A0A951LXI3-F1
#
_cell.length_a   1.000
_cell.length_b   1.000
_cell.length_c   1.000
_cell.angle_alpha   90.00
_cell.angle_beta   90.00
_cell.angle_gamma   90.00
#
_symmetry.space_group_name_H-M   'P 1'
#
loop_
_entity.id
_entity.type
_entity.pdbx_description
1 polymer ?
#
loop_
_entity_poly.entity_id
_entity_poly.type
_entity_poly.pdbx_seq_one_letter_code
_entity_poly.pdbx_strand_id
1 'polypeptide(L)'
;MDSAQRKKSKLLVFTLATTVIVLALLSIFFLFPDVNVGHPLRQTGNLSQLRDDFKLVLESYTNTIQLVITAFGAVAFLVTYQQKQGTQLSIKAWSLLSSGIVALIGALILCFFGKELLLKMIDNNVIRFDMGALKYTRWVSYICIILGSVFIGFFATEIAIISKRSNPDTDEKSIES
;
A
#
# COMPACT_ATOMS: atom_id res chain seq x y z
N MET A 1 -11.01 -11.73 35.50
CA MET A 1 -11.23 -11.84 34.03
C MET A 1 -10.07 -11.16 33.34
N ASP A 2 -9.10 -11.98 32.94
CA ASP A 2 -7.68 -11.61 32.91
C ASP A 2 -7.31 -10.73 31.73
N SER A 3 -6.39 -9.79 31.98
CA SER A 3 -5.82 -8.87 31.01
C SER A 3 -5.24 -9.57 29.76
N ALA A 4 -4.79 -10.81 29.91
CA ALA A 4 -4.32 -11.67 28.82
C ALA A 4 -5.44 -12.07 27.83
N GLN A 5 -6.66 -12.29 28.33
CA GLN A 5 -7.79 -12.70 27.51
C GLN A 5 -8.34 -11.52 26.68
N ARG A 6 -8.31 -10.30 27.24
CA ARG A 6 -8.63 -9.07 26.49
C ARG A 6 -7.59 -8.74 25.42
N LYS A 7 -6.30 -8.99 25.67
CA LYS A 7 -5.24 -8.82 24.66
C LYS A 7 -5.40 -9.79 23.50
N LYS A 8 -5.65 -11.08 23.77
CA LYS A 8 -5.91 -12.09 22.72
C LYS A 8 -7.17 -11.79 21.91
N SER A 9 -8.24 -11.34 22.57
CA SER A 9 -9.49 -10.94 21.91
C SER A 9 -9.28 -9.76 20.96
N LYS A 10 -8.55 -8.73 21.38
CA LYS A 10 -8.25 -7.57 20.52
C LYS A 10 -7.35 -7.94 19.34
N LEU A 11 -6.35 -8.80 19.56
CA LEU A 11 -5.48 -9.29 18.49
C LEU A 11 -6.29 -10.08 17.47
N LEU A 12 -7.13 -11.02 17.92
CA LEU A 12 -7.98 -11.84 17.05
C LEU A 12 -8.96 -11.00 16.22
N VAL A 13 -9.58 -9.98 16.82
CA VAL A 13 -10.48 -9.06 16.11
C VAL A 13 -9.71 -8.24 15.06
N PHE A 14 -8.48 -7.82 15.35
CA PHE A 14 -7.63 -7.14 14.37
C PHE A 14 -7.22 -8.06 13.21
N THR A 15 -6.82 -9.30 13.51
CA THR A 15 -6.47 -10.29 12.48
C THR A 15 -7.69 -10.64 11.64
N LEU A 16 -8.87 -10.76 12.24
CA LEU A 16 -10.12 -10.98 11.50
C LEU A 16 -10.49 -9.77 10.64
N ALA A 17 -10.38 -8.56 11.16
CA ALA A 17 -10.70 -7.36 10.38
C ALA A 17 -9.76 -7.20 9.18
N THR A 18 -8.47 -7.46 9.37
CA THR A 18 -7.48 -7.44 8.29
C THR A 18 -7.70 -8.56 7.28
N THR A 19 -7.97 -9.79 7.70
CA THR A 19 -8.30 -10.88 6.77
C THR A 19 -9.60 -10.65 6.05
N VAL A 20 -10.62 -10.08 6.70
CA VAL A 20 -11.90 -9.72 6.06
C VAL A 20 -11.71 -8.60 5.05
N ILE A 21 -10.90 -7.58 5.34
CA ILE A 21 -10.59 -6.52 4.36
C ILE A 21 -9.80 -7.07 3.19
N VAL A 22 -8.81 -7.94 3.43
CA VAL A 22 -8.05 -8.60 2.37
C VAL A 22 -8.95 -9.51 1.54
N LEU A 23 -9.85 -10.27 2.18
CA LEU A 23 -10.83 -11.13 1.51
C LEU A 23 -11.90 -10.33 0.76
N ALA A 24 -12.31 -9.16 1.27
CA ALA A 24 -13.25 -8.26 0.60
C ALA A 24 -12.59 -7.57 -0.60
N LEU A 25 -11.32 -7.21 -0.48
CA LEU A 25 -10.53 -6.76 -1.61
C LEU A 25 -10.43 -7.90 -2.64
N LEU A 26 -10.08 -9.13 -2.22
CA LEU A 26 -10.03 -10.33 -3.05
C LEU A 26 -11.37 -10.68 -3.73
N SER A 27 -12.50 -10.52 -3.04
CA SER A 27 -13.82 -10.82 -3.60
C SER A 27 -14.28 -9.79 -4.63
N ILE A 28 -13.84 -8.53 -4.50
CA ILE A 28 -13.99 -7.54 -5.58
C ILE A 28 -13.26 -8.03 -6.86
N PHE A 29 -12.12 -8.74 -6.76
CA PHE A 29 -11.46 -9.33 -7.94
C PHE A 29 -12.28 -10.44 -8.60
N PHE A 30 -13.06 -11.23 -7.84
CA PHE A 30 -13.92 -12.28 -8.39
C PHE A 30 -15.22 -11.73 -8.99
N LEU A 31 -15.63 -10.53 -8.60
CA LEU A 31 -16.83 -9.87 -9.11
C LEU A 31 -16.61 -9.07 -10.40
N PHE A 32 -15.37 -8.90 -10.87
CA PHE A 32 -15.11 -8.37 -12.21
C PHE A 32 -15.11 -9.55 -13.21
N PRO A 33 -16.21 -9.75 -13.96
CA PRO A 33 -16.29 -10.84 -14.93
C PRO A 33 -15.25 -10.63 -16.03
N ASP A 34 -14.86 -11.76 -16.63
CA ASP A 34 -13.96 -11.88 -17.78
C ASP A 34 -13.74 -10.56 -18.51
N VAL A 35 -12.54 -10.00 -18.34
CA VAL A 35 -12.06 -8.93 -19.19
C VAL A 35 -11.91 -9.57 -20.57
N ASN A 36 -13.02 -9.59 -21.31
CA ASN A 36 -13.12 -10.09 -22.66
C ASN A 36 -11.91 -9.56 -23.43
N VAL A 37 -11.01 -10.49 -23.74
CA VAL A 37 -9.85 -10.31 -24.61
C VAL A 37 -10.41 -9.94 -25.98
N GLY A 38 -10.69 -8.64 -26.15
CA GLY A 38 -11.29 -8.10 -27.36
C GLY A 38 -10.37 -8.32 -28.56
N HIS A 39 -10.97 -8.26 -29.75
CA HIS A 39 -10.34 -8.56 -31.05
C HIS A 39 -8.88 -8.10 -31.22
N PRO A 40 -8.04 -8.93 -31.88
CA PRO A 40 -6.63 -8.67 -32.08
C PRO A 40 -6.37 -7.35 -32.81
N LEU A 41 -5.24 -6.73 -32.50
CA LEU A 41 -4.73 -5.54 -33.18
C LEU A 41 -4.48 -5.86 -34.66
N ARG A 42 -5.48 -5.57 -35.49
CA ARG A 42 -5.33 -5.42 -36.93
C ARG A 42 -5.71 -4.00 -37.33
N GLN A 43 -5.09 -3.01 -36.68
CA GLN A 43 -5.14 -1.62 -37.14
C GLN A 43 -3.73 -1.03 -37.09
N THR A 44 -3.15 -0.97 -38.29
CA THR A 44 -2.20 0.01 -38.83
C THR A 44 -1.98 1.26 -37.96
N GLY A 45 -1.20 1.11 -36.90
CA GLY A 45 -0.75 2.19 -36.03
C GLY A 45 0.66 1.85 -35.53
N ASN A 46 1.52 2.86 -35.47
CA ASN A 46 2.97 2.77 -35.25
C ASN A 46 3.34 1.78 -34.10
N LEU A 47 3.79 0.57 -34.45
CA LEU A 47 4.17 -0.49 -33.50
C LEU A 47 5.20 -0.03 -32.46
N SER A 48 6.04 0.96 -32.82
CA SER A 48 6.99 1.61 -31.92
C SER A 48 6.29 2.34 -30.77
N GLN A 49 5.27 3.13 -31.07
CA GLN A 49 4.54 3.92 -30.07
C GLN A 49 3.78 3.02 -29.09
N LEU A 50 3.17 1.94 -29.58
CA LEU A 50 2.49 0.95 -28.74
C LEU A 50 3.45 0.25 -27.75
N ARG A 51 4.68 -0.01 -28.19
CA ARG A 51 5.75 -0.57 -27.35
C ARG A 51 6.23 0.42 -26.30
N ASP A 52 6.35 1.69 -26.66
CA ASP A 52 6.79 2.75 -25.74
C ASP A 52 5.72 3.00 -24.66
N ASP A 53 4.45 3.05 -25.04
CA ASP A 53 3.32 3.16 -24.11
C ASP A 53 3.27 1.96 -23.16
N PHE A 54 3.48 0.74 -23.68
CA PHE A 54 3.58 -0.48 -22.87
C PHE A 54 4.68 -0.37 -21.82
N LYS A 55 5.88 0.01 -22.27
CA LYS A 55 7.03 0.16 -21.40
C LYS A 55 6.77 1.19 -20.31
N LEU A 56 6.16 2.31 -20.65
CA LEU A 56 5.81 3.36 -19.71
C LEU A 56 4.82 2.88 -18.64
N VAL A 57 3.79 2.11 -19.02
CA VAL A 57 2.84 1.57 -18.04
C VAL A 57 3.49 0.50 -17.16
N LEU A 58 4.32 -0.38 -17.74
CA LEU A 58 5.06 -1.38 -16.97
C LEU A 58 6.04 -0.74 -15.97
N GLU A 59 6.74 0.31 -16.42
CA GLU A 59 7.65 1.11 -15.60
C GLU A 59 6.88 1.82 -14.48
N SER A 60 5.70 2.36 -14.77
CA SER A 60 4.80 2.96 -13.78
C SER A 60 4.45 1.97 -12.66
N TYR A 61 4.05 0.73 -12.99
CA TYR A 61 3.79 -0.30 -11.97
C TYR A 61 5.06 -0.68 -11.19
N THR A 62 6.20 -0.77 -11.85
CA THR A 62 7.48 -1.11 -11.21
C THR A 62 7.90 -0.03 -10.21
N ASN A 63 7.82 1.24 -10.60
CA ASN A 63 8.10 2.38 -9.73
C ASN A 63 7.12 2.43 -8.56
N THR A 64 5.84 2.12 -8.81
CA THR A 64 4.80 2.07 -7.76
C THR A 64 5.10 0.96 -6.75
N ILE A 65 5.52 -0.22 -7.19
CA ILE A 65 5.94 -1.32 -6.30
C ILE A 65 7.16 -0.90 -5.46
N GLN A 66 8.17 -0.29 -6.09
CA GLN A 66 9.36 0.20 -5.37
C GLN A 66 9.01 1.25 -4.31
N LEU A 67 8.08 2.15 -4.63
CA LEU A 67 7.58 3.15 -3.69
C LEU A 67 6.93 2.50 -2.47
N VAL A 68 6.09 1.47 -2.69
CA VAL A 68 5.45 0.75 -1.59
C VAL A 68 6.47 -0.03 -0.75
N ILE A 69 7.45 -0.70 -1.38
CA ILE A 69 8.53 -1.39 -0.65
C ILE A 69 9.32 -0.39 0.22
N THR A 70 9.62 0.79 -0.32
CA THR A 70 10.30 1.86 0.43
C THR A 70 9.46 2.31 1.63
N ALA A 71 8.14 2.46 1.45
CA ALA A 71 7.23 2.77 2.55
C ALA A 71 7.21 1.68 3.63
N PHE A 72 7.28 0.40 3.27
CA PHE A 72 7.44 -0.70 4.24
C PHE A 72 8.77 -0.61 5.00
N GLY A 73 9.86 -0.23 4.34
CA GLY A 73 11.14 0.05 5.01
C GLY A 73 11.01 1.17 6.05
N ALA A 74 10.31 2.26 5.72
CA ALA A 74 10.03 3.34 6.64
C ALA A 74 9.15 2.91 7.83
N VAL A 75 8.13 2.08 7.58
CA VAL A 75 7.29 1.49 8.64
C VAL A 75 8.13 0.63 9.58
N ALA A 76 8.99 -0.24 9.04
CA ALA A 76 9.87 -1.07 9.85
C ALA A 76 10.80 -0.20 10.72
N PHE A 77 11.40 0.84 10.14
CA PHE A 77 12.21 1.81 10.88
C PHE A 77 11.43 2.48 12.01
N LEU A 78 10.21 2.97 11.77
CA LEU A 78 9.37 3.63 12.78
C LEU A 78 9.00 2.69 13.93
N VAL A 79 8.65 1.44 13.62
CA VAL A 79 8.35 0.42 14.64
C VAL A 79 9.58 0.10 15.47
N THR A 80 10.74 -0.10 14.83
CA THR A 80 12.01 -0.34 15.56
C THR A 80 12.42 0.87 16.39
N TYR A 81 12.25 2.09 15.87
CA TYR A 81 12.53 3.32 16.62
C TYR A 81 11.64 3.43 17.86
N GLN A 82 10.35 3.15 17.73
CA GLN A 82 9.42 3.13 18.86
C GLN A 82 9.81 2.07 19.90
N GLN A 83 10.21 0.88 19.46
CA GLN A 83 10.66 -0.18 20.36
C GLN A 83 11.90 0.24 21.17
N LYS A 84 12.85 0.94 20.53
CA LYS A 84 14.05 1.47 21.20
C LYS A 84 13.74 2.58 22.21
N GLN A 85 12.82 3.47 21.88
CA GLN A 85 12.40 4.57 22.76
C GLN A 85 11.57 4.09 23.96
N GLY A 86 11.00 2.88 23.91
CA GLY A 86 10.18 2.33 25.00
C GLY A 86 8.87 3.10 25.25
N THR A 87 8.47 3.98 24.33
CA THR A 87 7.31 4.85 24.48
C THR A 87 6.02 4.06 24.30
N GLN A 88 5.10 4.15 25.26
CA GLN A 88 3.77 3.53 25.14
C GLN A 88 2.88 4.37 24.21
N LEU A 89 2.73 3.91 22.98
CA LEU A 89 1.80 4.51 22.02
C LEU A 89 0.34 4.19 22.35
N SER A 90 -0.55 5.11 21.98
CA SER A 90 -1.99 4.91 22.08
C SER A 90 -2.48 3.79 21.14
N ILE A 91 -3.59 3.13 21.52
CA ILE A 91 -4.24 2.11 20.66
C ILE A 91 -4.64 2.71 19.30
N LYS A 92 -4.98 4.01 19.27
CA LYS A 92 -5.34 4.74 18.05
C LYS A 92 -4.16 4.79 17.08
N ALA A 93 -2.94 5.09 17.55
CA ALA A 93 -1.75 5.11 16.71
C ALA A 93 -1.50 3.74 16.05
N TRP A 94 -1.61 2.65 16.82
CA TRP A 94 -1.49 1.29 16.28
C TRP A 94 -2.57 0.93 15.26
N SER A 95 -3.79 1.42 15.46
CA SER A 95 -4.87 1.22 14.49
C SER A 95 -4.60 1.95 13.18
N LEU A 96 -4.06 3.18 13.24
CA LEU A 96 -3.66 3.94 12.06
C LEU A 96 -2.54 3.25 11.30
N LEU A 97 -1.51 2.77 12.01
CA LEU A 97 -0.43 1.99 11.40
C LEU A 97 -0.97 0.75 10.68
N SER A 98 -1.86 0.01 11.33
CA SER A 98 -2.45 -1.21 10.76
C SER A 98 -3.27 -0.91 9.50
N SER A 99 -4.12 0.12 9.54
CA SER A 99 -4.89 0.56 8.37
C SER A 99 -3.99 1.03 7.24
N GLY A 100 -2.89 1.72 7.56
CA GLY A 100 -1.88 2.13 6.58
C GLY A 100 -1.19 0.95 5.91
N ILE A 101 -0.77 -0.05 6.69
CA ILE A 101 -0.19 -1.31 6.18
C ILE A 101 -1.17 -2.02 5.25
N VAL A 102 -2.44 -2.14 5.64
CA VAL A 102 -3.47 -2.77 4.79
C VAL A 102 -3.64 -2.04 3.48
N ALA A 103 -3.67 -0.71 3.50
CA ALA A 103 -3.76 0.10 2.29
C ALA A 103 -2.53 -0.13 1.38
N LEU A 104 -1.33 -0.18 1.94
CA LEU A 104 -0.11 -0.48 1.18
C LEU A 104 -0.09 -1.91 0.59
N ILE A 105 -0.54 -2.92 1.35
CA ILE A 105 -0.67 -4.29 0.84
C ILE A 105 -1.69 -4.32 -0.32
N GLY A 106 -2.83 -3.65 -0.15
CA GLY A 106 -3.83 -3.51 -1.21
C GLY A 106 -3.25 -2.87 -2.47
N ALA A 107 -2.44 -1.82 -2.32
CA ALA A 107 -1.74 -1.20 -3.44
C ALA A 107 -0.78 -2.16 -4.15
N LEU A 108 -0.01 -2.97 -3.40
CA LEU A 108 0.87 -3.99 -3.99
C LEU A 108 0.09 -5.03 -4.79
N ILE A 109 -0.99 -5.57 -4.22
CA ILE A 109 -1.82 -6.58 -4.90
C ILE A 109 -2.38 -6.00 -6.20
N LEU A 110 -2.89 -4.78 -6.18
CA LEU A 110 -3.39 -4.09 -7.38
C LEU A 110 -2.29 -3.85 -8.42
N CYS A 111 -1.07 -3.53 -7.99
CA CYS A 111 0.07 -3.35 -8.89
C CYS A 111 0.50 -4.67 -9.53
N PHE A 112 0.59 -5.76 -8.76
CA PHE A 112 0.88 -7.09 -9.30
C PHE A 112 -0.19 -7.54 -10.29
N PHE A 113 -1.47 -7.32 -9.96
CA PHE A 113 -2.57 -7.64 -10.85
C PHE A 113 -2.53 -6.84 -12.16
N GLY A 114 -2.28 -5.52 -12.09
CA GLY A 114 -2.12 -4.68 -13.28
C GLY A 114 -0.96 -5.12 -14.17
N LYS A 115 0.15 -5.56 -13.54
CA LYS A 115 1.31 -6.12 -14.25
C LYS A 115 1.00 -7.49 -14.89
N GLU A 116 0.29 -8.36 -14.20
CA GLU A 116 -0.16 -9.65 -14.75
C GLU A 116 -1.12 -9.48 -15.93
N LEU A 117 -2.04 -8.51 -15.85
CA LEU A 117 -2.92 -8.17 -16.98
C LEU A 117 -2.11 -7.70 -18.20
N LEU A 118 -1.09 -6.85 -17.99
CA LEU A 118 -0.19 -6.42 -19.06
C LEU A 118 0.60 -7.58 -19.67
N LEU A 119 1.09 -8.51 -18.85
CA LEU A 119 1.81 -9.70 -19.34
C LEU A 119 0.90 -10.62 -20.15
N LYS A 120 -0.33 -10.86 -19.68
CA LYS A 120 -1.34 -11.63 -20.44
C LYS A 120 -1.72 -10.97 -21.76
N MET A 121 -1.74 -9.64 -21.82
CA MET A 121 -1.97 -8.89 -23.06
C MET A 121 -0.84 -9.11 -24.08
N ILE A 122 0.42 -9.18 -23.63
CA ILE A 122 1.55 -9.54 -24.51
C ILE A 122 1.41 -10.98 -24.97
N ASP A 123 1.17 -11.92 -24.05
CA ASP A 123 1.13 -13.35 -24.34
C ASP A 123 0.08 -13.69 -25.42
N ASN A 124 -1.07 -13.00 -25.37
CA ASN A 124 -2.14 -13.15 -26.35
C ASN A 124 -1.97 -12.29 -27.62
N ASN A 125 -0.86 -11.53 -27.77
CA ASN A 125 -0.65 -10.55 -28.83
C ASN A 125 -1.77 -9.49 -28.96
N VAL A 126 -2.39 -9.11 -27.83
CA VAL A 126 -3.46 -8.10 -27.78
C VAL A 126 -3.09 -7.02 -26.77
N ILE A 127 -2.51 -5.92 -27.25
CA ILE A 127 -2.19 -4.76 -26.39
C ILE A 127 -3.35 -3.75 -26.47
N ARG A 128 -4.18 -3.67 -25.43
CA ARG A 128 -5.30 -2.71 -25.33
C ARG A 128 -5.14 -1.85 -24.08
N PHE A 129 -4.61 -0.64 -24.24
CA PHE A 129 -4.49 0.33 -23.14
C PHE A 129 -5.82 0.98 -22.73
N ASP A 130 -6.85 0.88 -23.57
CA ASP A 130 -8.21 1.34 -23.27
C ASP A 130 -9.00 0.35 -22.38
N MET A 131 -8.37 -0.71 -21.91
CA MET A 131 -9.02 -1.56 -20.90
C MET A 131 -9.19 -0.74 -19.62
N GLY A 132 -10.44 -0.33 -19.35
CA GLY A 132 -10.80 0.39 -18.13
C GLY A 132 -10.19 -0.25 -16.87
N ALA A 133 -10.12 -1.58 -16.81
CA ALA A 133 -9.48 -2.34 -15.75
C ALA A 133 -8.03 -1.90 -15.44
N LEU A 134 -7.21 -1.62 -16.46
CA LEU A 134 -5.82 -1.18 -16.27
C LEU A 134 -5.75 0.23 -15.67
N LYS A 135 -6.63 1.12 -16.15
CA LYS A 135 -6.76 2.49 -15.64
C LYS A 135 -7.28 2.50 -14.20
N TYR A 136 -8.31 1.69 -13.89
CA TYR A 136 -8.89 1.56 -12.56
C TYR A 136 -7.89 0.99 -11.56
N THR A 137 -7.22 -0.13 -11.88
CA THR A 137 -6.23 -0.74 -10.98
C THR A 137 -5.09 0.22 -10.65
N ARG A 138 -4.59 0.98 -11.63
CA ARG A 138 -3.58 2.01 -11.41
C ARG A 138 -4.11 3.15 -10.51
N TRP A 139 -5.29 3.69 -10.81
CA TRP A 139 -5.89 4.76 -10.00
C TRP A 139 -6.14 4.34 -8.55
N VAL A 140 -6.72 3.17 -8.33
CA VAL A 140 -6.98 2.65 -6.99
C VAL A 140 -5.66 2.38 -6.26
N SER A 141 -4.62 1.87 -6.95
CA SER A 141 -3.30 1.69 -6.33
C SER A 141 -2.71 3.01 -5.81
N TYR A 142 -2.84 4.11 -6.56
CA TYR A 142 -2.37 5.43 -6.10
C TYR A 142 -3.16 5.95 -4.91
N ILE A 143 -4.49 5.79 -4.91
CA ILE A 143 -5.32 6.17 -3.76
C ILE A 143 -4.90 5.39 -2.52
N CYS A 144 -4.69 4.07 -2.65
CA CYS A 144 -4.23 3.22 -1.56
C CYS A 144 -2.85 3.65 -1.03
N ILE A 145 -1.92 4.05 -1.90
CA ILE A 145 -0.60 4.54 -1.50
C ILE A 145 -0.69 5.86 -0.75
N ILE A 146 -1.48 6.80 -1.25
CA ILE A 146 -1.68 8.11 -0.61
C ILE A 146 -2.29 7.91 0.78
N LEU A 147 -3.38 7.14 0.89
CA LEU A 147 -4.01 6.86 2.17
C LEU A 147 -3.07 6.12 3.13
N GLY A 148 -2.33 5.12 2.64
CA GLY A 148 -1.34 4.40 3.42
C GLY A 148 -0.26 5.33 3.98
N SER A 149 0.27 6.21 3.12
CA SER A 149 1.30 7.20 3.49
C SER A 149 0.79 8.21 4.52
N VAL A 150 -0.45 8.69 4.37
CA VAL A 150 -1.09 9.61 5.32
C VAL A 150 -1.23 8.94 6.70
N PHE A 151 -1.73 7.71 6.76
CA PHE A 151 -1.88 7.00 8.03
C PHE A 151 -0.54 6.69 8.71
N ILE A 152 0.48 6.31 7.95
CA ILE A 152 1.84 6.12 8.46
C ILE A 152 2.44 7.44 8.94
N GLY A 153 2.19 8.56 8.23
CA GLY A 153 2.61 9.89 8.64
C GLY A 153 1.99 10.33 9.97
N PHE A 154 0.70 10.07 10.16
CA PHE A 154 0.04 10.32 11.46
C PHE A 154 0.65 9.47 12.58
N PHE A 155 0.94 8.20 12.31
CA PHE A 155 1.63 7.33 13.27
C PHE A 155 3.03 7.86 13.64
N ALA A 156 3.82 8.30 12.65
CA ALA A 156 5.13 8.90 12.87
C ALA A 156 5.04 10.18 13.71
N THR A 157 4.01 11.01 13.47
CA THR A 157 3.78 12.25 14.21
C THR A 157 3.45 11.97 15.68
N GLU A 158 2.61 10.97 15.96
CA GLU A 158 2.32 10.51 17.32
C GLU A 158 3.59 10.05 18.05
N ILE A 159 4.46 9.29 17.39
CA ILE A 159 5.76 8.89 17.95
C ILE A 159 6.60 10.13 18.30
N ALA A 160 6.68 11.10 17.39
CA ALA A 160 7.48 12.32 17.58
C ALA A 160 6.96 13.16 18.76
N ILE A 161 5.64 13.36 18.85
CA ILE A 161 5.01 14.13 19.94
C ILE A 161 5.26 13.47 21.29
N ILE A 162 5.10 12.15 21.38
CA ILE A 162 5.32 11.42 22.64
C ILE A 162 6.80 11.43 23.01
N SER A 163 7.70 11.21 22.04
CA SER A 163 9.15 11.28 22.24
C SER A 163 9.59 12.64 22.77
N LYS A 164 9.01 13.74 22.25
CA LYS A 164 9.31 15.09 22.73
C LYS A 164 8.82 15.33 24.16
N ARG A 165 7.63 14.83 24.51
CA ARG A 165 7.10 14.94 25.88
C ARG A 165 7.90 14.15 26.91
N SER A 166 8.46 13.00 26.52
CA SER A 166 9.26 12.16 27.42
C SER A 166 10.67 12.67 27.68
N ASN A 167 11.16 13.66 26.92
CA ASN A 167 12.53 14.15 27.05
C ASN A 167 12.66 15.67 26.80
N PRO A 168 12.04 16.53 27.63
CA PRO A 168 12.01 17.99 27.44
C PRO A 168 13.39 18.66 27.55
N ASP A 169 14.32 18.09 28.31
CA ASP A 169 15.63 18.69 28.63
C ASP A 169 16.67 18.62 27.49
N THR A 170 16.35 17.94 26.38
CA THR A 170 17.28 17.83 25.24
C THR A 170 17.25 19.08 24.35
N ASP A 171 16.13 19.82 24.32
CA ASP A 171 16.01 21.06 23.55
C ASP A 171 16.72 22.23 24.27
N GLU A 172 16.68 22.27 25.61
CA GLU A 172 17.24 23.40 26.39
C GLU A 172 18.77 23.43 26.41
N LYS A 173 19.43 22.26 26.46
CA LYS A 173 20.91 22.18 26.42
C LYS A 173 21.54 22.48 25.06
N SER A 174 20.75 22.54 23.99
CA SER A 174 21.26 22.84 22.64
C SER A 174 21.30 24.34 22.30
N ILE A 175 20.70 25.17 23.15
CA ILE A 175 20.66 26.63 22.98
C ILE A 175 21.75 27.31 23.83
N GLU A 176 22.27 26.63 24.86
CA GLU A 176 23.34 27.14 25.73
C GLU A 176 24.76 26.67 25.36
N SER A 177 24.94 25.99 24.23
CA SER A 177 26.26 25.55 23.73
C SER A 177 26.60 26.19 22.39
#